data_AF-A0A6L3XTN2-F1
#
_entry.id   AF-A0A6L3XTN2-F1
#
_cell.length_a   1.000
_cell.length_b   1.000
_cell.length_c   1.000
_cell.angle_alpha   90.00
_cell.angle_beta   90.00
_cell.angle_gamma   90.00
#
_symmetry.space_group_name_H-M   'P 1'
#
loop_
_entity.id
_entity.type
_entity.pdbx_description
1 polymer ?
#
loop_
_entity_poly.entity_id
_entity_poly.type
_entity_poly.pdbx_seq_one_letter_code
_entity_poly.pdbx_strand_id
1 'polypeptide(L)'
;MTPFMTDDFLLDTEFARRLYHDYAKDQPIFDYHCHLPPQQVAENYRFKNLYDIWLKGDHYKWRAMRTNGVAERLCTGDATDREKFDAWAATVPHTIGNPLYHWTHLELRRPFGITGKLLSPATADEIWDQCNELLAQDSFSARGIMKQMNVKMVGTTDDPVDSLEHHAVVAKDSTFDIKVLPSWRPDKAFN
;
A
#
# COMPACT_ATOMS: atom_id res chain seq x y z
N MET A 1 -18.67 -16.78 17.33
CA MET A 1 -18.01 -15.49 17.00
C MET A 1 -17.61 -15.55 15.55
N THR A 2 -17.98 -14.53 14.76
CA THR A 2 -17.50 -14.42 13.37
C THR A 2 -16.02 -14.04 13.41
N PRO A 3 -15.14 -14.74 12.67
CA PRO A 3 -13.74 -14.36 12.57
C PRO A 3 -13.58 -12.92 12.06
N PHE A 4 -12.57 -12.20 12.54
CA PHE A 4 -12.22 -10.89 12.02
C PHE A 4 -11.73 -11.02 10.56
N MET A 5 -12.24 -10.16 9.67
CA MET A 5 -11.83 -10.05 8.27
C MET A 5 -11.96 -11.35 7.44
N THR A 6 -13.17 -11.91 7.38
CA THR A 6 -13.52 -12.97 6.44
C THR A 6 -13.56 -12.44 4.99
N ASP A 7 -13.87 -13.32 4.03
CA ASP A 7 -14.14 -12.90 2.65
C ASP A 7 -15.40 -12.03 2.52
N ASP A 8 -16.30 -12.12 3.51
CA ASP A 8 -17.51 -11.30 3.64
C ASP A 8 -17.31 -10.05 4.53
N PHE A 9 -16.06 -9.60 4.70
CA PHE A 9 -15.76 -8.42 5.50
C PHE A 9 -16.56 -7.19 5.02
N LEU A 10 -17.34 -6.58 5.92
CA LEU A 10 -18.29 -5.48 5.67
C LEU A 10 -19.52 -5.84 4.81
N LEU A 11 -19.77 -7.14 4.56
CA LEU A 11 -20.91 -7.62 3.77
C LEU A 11 -21.95 -8.30 4.68
N ASP A 12 -22.78 -7.49 5.32
CA ASP A 12 -23.71 -7.97 6.36
C ASP A 12 -25.00 -8.63 5.80
N THR A 13 -25.23 -8.57 4.48
CA THR A 13 -26.42 -9.13 3.83
C THR A 13 -26.08 -10.04 2.65
N GLU A 14 -26.97 -10.99 2.33
CA GLU A 14 -26.84 -11.84 1.14
C GLU A 14 -26.77 -11.00 -0.15
N PHE A 15 -27.53 -9.92 -0.22
CA PHE A 15 -27.51 -9.01 -1.36
C PHE A 15 -26.15 -8.32 -1.51
N ALA A 16 -25.55 -7.85 -0.40
CA ALA A 16 -24.22 -7.25 -0.41
C ALA A 16 -23.14 -8.26 -0.85
N ARG A 17 -23.22 -9.51 -0.34
CA ARG A 17 -22.33 -10.60 -0.76
C ARG A 17 -22.41 -10.85 -2.26
N ARG A 18 -23.63 -10.97 -2.80
CA ARG A 18 -23.85 -11.21 -4.23
C ARG A 18 -23.30 -10.07 -5.08
N LEU A 19 -23.61 -8.81 -4.74
CA LEU A 19 -23.13 -7.65 -5.49
C LEU A 19 -21.60 -7.57 -5.50
N TYR A 20 -20.96 -7.81 -4.36
CA TYR A 20 -19.51 -7.76 -4.28
C TYR A 20 -18.84 -8.94 -4.99
N HIS A 21 -19.23 -10.16 -4.64
CA HIS A 21 -18.56 -11.37 -5.11
C HIS A 21 -18.83 -11.72 -6.57
N ASP A 22 -20.02 -11.45 -7.08
CA ASP A 22 -20.39 -11.83 -8.46
C ASP A 22 -20.07 -10.74 -9.48
N TYR A 23 -19.99 -9.48 -9.04
CA TYR A 23 -19.88 -8.34 -9.97
C TYR A 23 -18.69 -7.43 -9.68
N ALA A 24 -18.44 -7.05 -8.42
CA ALA A 24 -17.49 -5.98 -8.10
C ALA A 24 -16.04 -6.45 -7.96
N LYS A 25 -15.78 -7.55 -7.24
CA LYS A 25 -14.42 -7.92 -6.77
C LYS A 25 -13.41 -8.15 -7.90
N ASP A 26 -13.89 -8.59 -9.07
CA ASP A 26 -13.04 -8.94 -10.22
C ASP A 26 -12.94 -7.78 -11.24
N GLN A 27 -13.60 -6.64 -10.99
CA GLN A 27 -13.46 -5.46 -11.84
C GLN A 27 -12.04 -4.89 -11.77
N PRO A 28 -11.54 -4.31 -12.87
CA PRO A 28 -10.24 -3.64 -12.87
C PRO A 28 -10.28 -2.34 -12.06
N ILE A 29 -9.10 -1.92 -11.60
CA ILE A 29 -8.91 -0.64 -10.91
C ILE A 29 -8.47 0.42 -11.92
N PHE A 30 -9.24 1.51 -11.97
CA PHE A 30 -8.86 2.79 -12.58
C PHE A 30 -8.64 3.79 -11.46
N ASP A 31 -7.41 3.87 -10.99
CA ASP A 31 -7.02 4.75 -9.88
C ASP A 31 -6.67 6.14 -10.44
N TYR A 32 -7.70 6.84 -10.87
CA TYR A 32 -7.59 8.07 -11.66
C TYR A 32 -6.92 9.25 -10.94
N HIS A 33 -6.63 9.13 -9.64
CA HIS A 33 -5.89 10.11 -8.87
C HIS A 33 -5.11 9.45 -7.73
N CYS A 34 -3.79 9.52 -7.80
CA CYS A 34 -2.89 9.03 -6.77
C CYS A 34 -1.59 9.84 -6.69
N HIS A 35 -0.76 9.47 -5.71
CA HIS A 35 0.54 10.07 -5.45
C HIS A 35 1.68 9.04 -5.56
N LEU A 36 1.49 7.99 -6.37
CA LEU A 36 2.55 7.03 -6.65
C LEU A 36 3.75 7.75 -7.30
N PRO A 37 4.99 7.50 -6.85
CA PRO A 37 6.17 8.08 -7.50
C PRO A 37 6.32 7.53 -8.93
N PRO A 38 6.23 8.35 -9.98
CA PRO A 38 6.34 7.87 -11.36
C PRO A 38 7.67 7.17 -11.64
N GLN A 39 8.75 7.64 -11.00
CA GLN A 39 10.07 7.03 -11.07
C GLN A 39 10.07 5.55 -10.66
N GLN A 40 9.44 5.21 -9.53
CA GLN A 40 9.41 3.83 -9.04
C GLN A 40 8.64 2.90 -9.97
N VAL A 41 7.61 3.42 -10.64
CA VAL A 41 6.90 2.66 -11.68
C VAL A 41 7.78 2.51 -12.91
N ALA A 42 8.44 3.58 -13.38
CA ALA A 42 9.34 3.55 -14.54
C ALA A 42 10.50 2.56 -14.35
N GLU A 43 11.14 2.57 -13.20
CA GLU A 43 12.28 1.70 -12.85
C GLU A 43 11.85 0.28 -12.42
N ASN A 44 10.54 0.03 -12.32
CA ASN A 44 9.98 -1.19 -11.71
C ASN A 44 10.63 -1.52 -10.35
N TYR A 45 10.59 -0.55 -9.45
CA TYR A 45 11.31 -0.57 -8.19
C TYR A 45 11.07 -1.86 -7.39
N ARG A 46 12.16 -2.44 -6.88
CA ARG A 46 12.11 -3.56 -5.94
C ARG A 46 12.32 -3.04 -4.53
N PHE A 47 11.29 -3.20 -3.71
CA PHE A 47 11.31 -2.75 -2.32
C PHE A 47 12.29 -3.58 -1.50
N LYS A 48 13.04 -2.90 -0.64
CA LYS A 48 14.12 -3.54 0.14
C LYS A 48 13.59 -4.48 1.23
N ASN A 49 12.49 -4.08 1.87
CA ASN A 49 11.84 -4.78 2.97
C ASN A 49 10.43 -4.21 3.18
N LEU A 50 9.70 -4.78 4.14
CA LEU A 50 8.34 -4.37 4.46
C LEU A 50 8.23 -2.92 4.95
N TYR A 51 9.24 -2.36 5.63
CA TYR A 51 9.21 -0.94 5.99
C TYR A 51 9.27 -0.03 4.76
N ASP A 52 10.14 -0.34 3.78
CA ASP A 52 10.36 0.47 2.58
C ASP A 52 9.07 0.64 1.75
N ILE A 53 8.27 -0.42 1.61
CA ILE A 53 6.98 -0.37 0.91
C ILE A 53 5.84 0.17 1.77
N TRP A 54 5.88 -0.04 3.09
CA TRP A 54 4.67 0.05 3.91
C TRP A 54 4.63 1.19 4.92
N LEU A 55 5.81 1.64 5.38
CA LEU A 55 5.96 2.62 6.46
C LEU A 55 6.75 3.86 6.05
N LYS A 56 7.40 3.86 4.88
CA LYS A 56 8.07 5.03 4.31
C LYS A 56 7.09 6.11 3.81
N GLY A 57 5.82 5.73 3.65
CA GLY A 57 4.61 6.56 3.53
C GLY A 57 3.41 5.67 3.87
N ASP A 58 2.14 6.06 3.74
CA ASP A 58 1.50 7.37 3.87
C ASP A 58 1.48 7.79 5.36
N HIS A 59 1.46 9.10 5.63
CA HIS A 59 1.65 9.71 6.95
C HIS A 59 0.63 9.31 8.04
N TYR A 60 -0.44 8.59 7.70
CA TYR A 60 -1.40 8.07 8.68
C TYR A 60 -0.76 7.16 9.74
N LYS A 61 0.17 6.29 9.34
CA LYS A 61 0.84 5.35 10.26
C LYS A 61 1.71 6.12 11.26
N TRP A 62 2.49 7.09 10.79
CA TRP A 62 3.29 7.96 11.66
C TRP A 62 2.41 8.79 12.60
N ARG A 63 1.28 9.31 12.12
CA ARG A 63 0.34 10.03 12.98
C ARG A 63 -0.22 9.15 14.09
N ALA A 64 -0.56 7.90 13.79
CA ALA A 64 -1.02 6.96 14.80
C ALA A 64 0.08 6.61 15.80
N MET A 65 1.31 6.35 15.32
CA MET A 65 2.47 6.11 16.19
C MET A 65 2.74 7.28 17.14
N ARG A 66 2.75 8.53 16.63
CA ARG A 66 2.90 9.75 17.45
C ARG A 66 1.77 9.89 18.47
N THR A 67 0.53 9.68 18.06
CA THR A 67 -0.65 9.69 18.95
C THR A 67 -0.52 8.62 20.05
N ASN A 68 0.09 7.48 19.73
CA ASN A 68 0.37 6.39 20.65
C ASN A 68 1.66 6.59 21.48
N GLY A 69 2.25 7.79 21.47
CA GLY A 69 3.43 8.13 22.28
C GLY A 69 4.75 7.54 21.79
N VAL A 70 4.81 7.02 20.57
CA VAL A 70 6.05 6.51 19.96
C VAL A 70 7.00 7.68 19.66
N ALA A 71 8.28 7.52 20.04
CA ALA A 71 9.30 8.54 19.82
C ALA A 71 9.52 8.84 18.33
N GLU A 72 9.75 10.10 17.97
CA GLU A 72 9.87 10.54 16.56
C GLU A 72 11.01 9.82 15.81
N ARG A 73 12.08 9.40 16.51
CA ARG A 73 13.17 8.60 15.91
C ARG A 73 12.68 7.30 15.28
N LEU A 74 11.61 6.71 15.84
CA LEU A 74 10.95 5.49 15.35
C LEU A 74 9.85 5.76 14.32
N CYS A 75 9.54 7.04 14.03
CA CYS A 75 8.61 7.42 12.97
C CYS A 75 9.37 7.84 11.71
N THR A 76 10.04 8.99 11.76
CA THR A 76 10.73 9.57 10.59
C THR A 76 12.23 9.78 10.81
N GLY A 77 12.74 9.58 12.03
CA GLY A 77 14.16 9.77 12.33
C GLY A 77 15.07 8.63 11.90
N ASP A 78 16.14 8.43 12.66
CA ASP A 78 17.33 7.66 12.29
C ASP A 78 17.30 6.17 12.71
N ALA A 79 16.21 5.70 13.32
CA ALA A 79 16.08 4.28 13.64
C ALA A 79 16.07 3.42 12.38
N THR A 80 16.51 2.18 12.54
CA THR A 80 16.52 1.19 11.46
C THR A 80 15.10 0.85 10.99
N ASP A 81 14.98 0.40 9.74
CA ASP A 81 13.72 -0.05 9.16
C ASP A 81 13.00 -1.10 10.03
N ARG A 82 13.78 -2.01 10.63
CA ARG A 82 13.25 -3.05 11.52
C ARG A 82 12.72 -2.47 12.83
N GLU A 83 13.47 -1.60 13.50
CA GLU A 83 13.01 -0.93 14.73
C GLU A 83 11.72 -0.13 14.50
N LYS A 84 11.61 0.55 13.35
CA LYS A 84 10.39 1.30 12.99
C LYS A 84 9.21 0.38 12.71
N PHE A 85 9.44 -0.76 12.06
CA PHE A 85 8.41 -1.78 11.88
C PHE A 85 7.94 -2.38 13.20
N ASP A 86 8.85 -2.71 14.11
CA ASP A 86 8.50 -3.24 15.43
C ASP A 86 7.66 -2.23 16.24
N ALA A 87 8.02 -0.94 16.15
CA ALA A 87 7.22 0.13 16.76
C ALA A 87 5.82 0.26 16.14
N TRP A 88 5.68 0.04 14.83
CA TRP A 88 4.38 -0.03 14.17
C TRP A 88 3.59 -1.26 14.61
N ALA A 89 4.20 -2.44 14.65
CA ALA A 89 3.57 -3.68 15.09
C ALA A 89 3.08 -3.58 16.55
N ALA A 90 3.82 -2.90 17.42
CA ALA A 90 3.39 -2.58 18.78
C ALA A 90 2.24 -1.56 18.83
N THR A 91 2.13 -0.68 17.84
CA THR A 91 1.06 0.33 17.75
C THR A 91 -0.26 -0.26 17.24
N VAL A 92 -0.23 -1.21 16.30
CA VAL A 92 -1.43 -1.75 15.64
C VAL A 92 -2.53 -2.21 16.61
N PRO A 93 -2.26 -2.96 17.69
CA PRO A 93 -3.30 -3.35 18.65
C PRO A 93 -4.06 -2.18 19.29
N HIS A 94 -3.47 -0.99 19.33
CA HIS A 94 -4.08 0.24 19.85
C HIS A 94 -4.87 1.02 18.81
N THR A 95 -4.97 0.51 17.57
CA THR A 95 -5.69 1.16 16.47
C THR A 95 -7.08 0.59 16.22
N ILE A 96 -7.61 -0.26 17.11
CA ILE A 96 -8.99 -0.80 16.99
C ILE A 96 -10.00 0.36 16.92
N GLY A 97 -10.85 0.34 15.90
CA GLY A 97 -11.80 1.42 15.59
C GLY A 97 -11.24 2.49 14.64
N ASN A 98 -9.93 2.55 14.43
CA ASN A 98 -9.30 3.35 13.39
C ASN A 98 -9.20 2.52 12.09
N PRO A 99 -9.40 3.12 10.89
CA PRO A 99 -9.26 2.40 9.62
C PRO A 99 -7.88 1.78 9.39
N LEU A 100 -6.82 2.26 10.06
CA LEU A 100 -5.49 1.64 10.04
C LEU A 100 -5.53 0.16 10.45
N TYR A 101 -6.41 -0.23 11.37
CA TYR A 101 -6.59 -1.62 11.73
C TYR A 101 -7.15 -2.43 10.57
N HIS A 102 -8.06 -1.87 9.75
CA HIS A 102 -8.54 -2.56 8.55
C HIS A 102 -7.48 -2.61 7.46
N TRP A 103 -6.84 -1.48 7.13
CA TRP A 103 -5.84 -1.41 6.06
C TRP A 103 -4.67 -2.35 6.31
N THR A 104 -4.14 -2.38 7.53
CA THR A 104 -3.05 -3.29 7.93
C THR A 104 -3.35 -4.73 7.53
N HIS A 105 -4.53 -5.24 7.88
CA HIS A 105 -4.85 -6.65 7.65
C HIS A 105 -5.35 -6.91 6.21
N LEU A 106 -5.96 -5.91 5.55
CA LEU A 106 -6.29 -6.01 4.12
C LEU A 106 -5.04 -6.06 3.24
N GLU A 107 -4.04 -5.25 3.56
CA GLU A 107 -2.76 -5.17 2.85
C GLU A 107 -1.94 -6.44 3.06
N LEU A 108 -1.91 -6.99 4.28
CA LEU A 108 -1.33 -8.31 4.55
C LEU A 108 -2.05 -9.43 3.78
N ARG A 109 -3.38 -9.37 3.66
CA ARG A 109 -4.15 -10.35 2.88
C ARG A 109 -3.87 -10.26 1.39
N ARG A 110 -3.84 -9.05 0.83
CA ARG A 110 -3.57 -8.78 -0.59
C ARG A 110 -2.62 -7.58 -0.71
N PRO A 111 -1.40 -7.75 -1.22
CA PRO A 111 -0.96 -8.88 -2.06
C PRO A 111 -0.27 -10.05 -1.31
N PHE A 112 0.03 -9.95 -0.02
CA PHE A 112 0.94 -10.91 0.64
C PHE A 112 0.33 -12.29 0.99
N GLY A 113 -1.00 -12.46 0.88
CA GLY A 113 -1.65 -13.75 1.16
C GLY A 113 -1.73 -14.13 2.64
N ILE A 114 -1.40 -13.22 3.55
CA ILE A 114 -1.41 -13.47 5.00
C ILE A 114 -2.83 -13.27 5.53
N THR A 115 -3.45 -14.35 6.01
CA THR A 115 -4.82 -14.36 6.55
C THR A 115 -4.86 -15.01 7.93
N GLY A 116 -5.91 -14.73 8.71
CA GLY A 116 -6.11 -15.32 10.04
C GLY A 116 -5.08 -14.90 11.10
N LYS A 117 -4.23 -13.92 10.80
CA LYS A 117 -3.20 -13.39 11.70
C LYS A 117 -3.43 -11.91 11.95
N LEU A 118 -3.28 -11.51 13.21
CA LEU A 118 -3.31 -10.11 13.62
C LEU A 118 -1.87 -9.60 13.74
N LEU A 119 -1.57 -8.41 13.23
CA LEU A 119 -0.27 -7.79 13.42
C LEU A 119 -0.13 -7.29 14.87
N SER A 120 0.89 -7.80 15.54
CA SER A 120 1.24 -7.48 16.93
C SER A 120 2.73 -7.78 17.14
N PRO A 121 3.33 -7.40 18.29
CA PRO A 121 4.71 -7.80 18.59
C PRO A 121 4.94 -9.32 18.54
N ALA A 122 3.92 -10.13 18.87
CA ALA A 122 4.03 -11.59 18.87
C ALA A 122 4.06 -12.22 17.47
N THR A 123 3.60 -11.50 16.44
CA THR A 123 3.51 -11.97 15.05
C THR A 123 4.40 -11.18 14.09
N ALA A 124 5.07 -10.14 14.58
CA ALA A 124 5.87 -9.21 13.80
C ALA A 124 7.01 -9.90 13.05
N ASP A 125 7.76 -10.79 13.73
CA ASP A 125 8.89 -11.52 13.13
C ASP A 125 8.46 -12.33 11.92
N GLU A 126 7.46 -13.19 12.09
CA GLU A 126 6.97 -14.07 11.03
C GLU A 126 6.42 -13.27 9.84
N ILE A 127 5.64 -12.21 10.11
CA ILE A 127 5.09 -11.35 9.06
C ILE A 127 6.21 -10.63 8.31
N TRP A 128 7.19 -10.10 9.03
CA TRP A 128 8.33 -9.41 8.44
C TRP A 128 9.11 -10.33 7.49
N ASP A 129 9.47 -11.53 7.96
CA ASP A 129 10.25 -12.48 7.18
C ASP A 129 9.46 -12.96 5.94
N GLN A 130 8.21 -13.38 6.12
CA GLN A 130 7.36 -13.84 5.01
C GLN A 130 7.14 -12.75 3.95
N CYS A 131 6.85 -11.51 4.37
CA CYS A 131 6.68 -10.40 3.44
C CYS A 131 7.98 -10.07 2.70
N ASN A 132 9.14 -10.12 3.37
CA ASN A 132 10.42 -9.82 2.72
C ASN A 132 10.81 -10.89 1.69
N GLU A 133 10.54 -12.17 1.97
CA GLU A 133 10.72 -13.25 1.00
C GLU A 133 9.85 -13.01 -0.26
N LEU A 134 8.62 -12.54 -0.09
CA LEU A 134 7.73 -12.18 -1.20
C LEU A 134 8.24 -10.95 -1.96
N LEU A 135 8.66 -9.88 -1.27
CA LEU A 135 9.20 -8.65 -1.87
C LEU A 135 10.46 -8.89 -2.70
N ALA A 136 11.18 -9.98 -2.44
CA ALA A 136 12.31 -10.40 -3.25
C ALA A 136 11.89 -10.97 -4.63
N GLN A 137 10.61 -11.28 -4.86
CA GLN A 137 10.10 -11.84 -6.10
C GLN A 137 9.63 -10.76 -7.09
N ASP A 138 9.71 -11.05 -8.39
CA ASP A 138 9.34 -10.10 -9.45
C ASP A 138 7.87 -9.67 -9.40
N SER A 139 6.99 -10.56 -8.95
CA SER A 139 5.57 -10.30 -8.74
C SER A 139 5.31 -9.23 -7.68
N PHE A 140 6.26 -8.96 -6.78
CA PHE A 140 6.14 -7.93 -5.72
C PHE A 140 6.98 -6.67 -5.98
N SER A 141 7.53 -6.53 -7.19
CA SER A 141 8.01 -5.22 -7.67
C SER A 141 6.86 -4.21 -7.79
N ALA A 142 7.17 -2.91 -7.93
CA ALA A 142 6.16 -1.86 -8.10
C ALA A 142 5.12 -2.21 -9.18
N ARG A 143 5.56 -2.61 -10.38
CA ARG A 143 4.65 -3.02 -11.47
C ARG A 143 4.01 -4.38 -11.21
N GLY A 144 4.71 -5.28 -10.53
CA GLY A 144 4.20 -6.59 -10.15
C GLY A 144 2.96 -6.48 -9.27
N ILE A 145 3.02 -5.67 -8.22
CA ILE A 145 1.89 -5.45 -7.31
C ILE A 145 0.72 -4.80 -8.05
N MET A 146 0.97 -3.78 -8.89
CA MET A 146 -0.09 -3.17 -9.71
C MET A 146 -0.82 -4.21 -10.57
N LYS A 147 -0.09 -5.15 -11.17
CA LYS A 147 -0.68 -6.25 -11.95
C LYS A 147 -1.48 -7.23 -11.07
N GLN A 148 -0.95 -7.64 -9.93
CA GLN A 148 -1.65 -8.52 -8.98
C GLN A 148 -2.98 -7.91 -8.50
N MET A 149 -3.02 -6.58 -8.36
CA MET A 149 -4.20 -5.85 -7.90
C MET A 149 -5.16 -5.45 -9.05
N ASN A 150 -4.95 -5.97 -10.26
CA ASN A 150 -5.78 -5.72 -11.44
C ASN A 150 -5.91 -4.22 -11.81
N VAL A 151 -4.85 -3.45 -11.60
CA VAL A 151 -4.79 -2.04 -12.01
C VAL A 151 -4.67 -1.96 -13.54
N LYS A 152 -5.43 -1.06 -14.17
CA LYS A 152 -5.40 -0.81 -15.62
C LYS A 152 -5.00 0.61 -15.99
N MET A 153 -5.23 1.56 -15.08
CA MET A 153 -4.78 2.94 -15.23
C MET A 153 -4.58 3.57 -13.86
N VAL A 154 -3.55 4.41 -13.75
CA VAL A 154 -3.33 5.34 -12.64
C VAL A 154 -3.19 6.76 -13.17
N GLY A 155 -3.74 7.73 -12.44
CA GLY A 155 -3.52 9.16 -12.66
C GLY A 155 -2.60 9.71 -11.57
N THR A 156 -1.32 9.92 -11.86
CA THR A 156 -0.40 10.54 -10.88
C THR A 156 -0.70 12.02 -10.73
N THR A 157 -0.10 12.65 -9.72
CA THR A 157 -0.29 14.07 -9.44
C THR A 157 1.04 14.80 -9.58
N ASP A 158 1.12 15.69 -10.57
CA ASP A 158 2.38 16.23 -11.07
C ASP A 158 2.31 17.78 -11.10
N ASP A 159 3.43 18.43 -10.77
CA ASP A 159 3.56 19.88 -10.78
C ASP A 159 3.71 20.37 -12.24
N PRO A 160 3.14 21.55 -12.62
CA PRO A 160 3.31 22.15 -13.94
C PRO A 160 4.73 22.20 -14.51
N VAL A 161 5.76 22.25 -13.65
CA VAL A 161 7.17 22.34 -14.08
C VAL A 161 7.89 20.99 -14.14
N ASP A 162 7.23 19.89 -13.78
CA ASP A 162 7.82 18.55 -13.83
C ASP A 162 8.10 18.14 -15.28
N SER A 163 9.21 17.42 -15.50
CA SER A 163 9.64 17.01 -16.85
C SER A 163 8.76 15.91 -17.45
N LEU A 164 8.03 15.17 -16.62
CA LEU A 164 7.23 13.98 -16.98
C LEU A 164 8.04 12.88 -17.68
N GLU A 165 9.37 12.85 -17.46
CA GLU A 165 10.26 11.92 -18.15
C GLU A 165 9.96 10.46 -17.82
N HIS A 166 9.58 10.17 -16.57
CA HIS A 166 9.22 8.83 -16.14
C HIS A 166 7.92 8.35 -16.78
N HIS A 167 6.94 9.23 -16.99
CA HIS A 167 5.74 8.89 -17.78
C HIS A 167 6.10 8.56 -19.22
N ALA A 168 7.01 9.33 -19.82
CA ALA A 168 7.48 9.06 -21.18
C ALA A 168 8.23 7.71 -21.28
N VAL A 169 9.01 7.33 -20.25
CA VAL A 169 9.63 6.00 -20.16
C VAL A 169 8.57 4.91 -20.11
N VAL A 170 7.59 5.03 -19.21
CA VAL A 170 6.51 4.04 -19.07
C VAL A 170 5.70 3.92 -20.36
N ALA A 171 5.34 5.04 -21.00
CA ALA A 171 4.55 5.04 -22.23
C ALA A 171 5.26 4.39 -23.43
N LYS A 172 6.60 4.39 -23.45
CA LYS A 172 7.40 3.76 -24.51
C LYS A 172 7.67 2.27 -24.26
N ASP A 173 7.44 1.79 -23.05
CA ASP A 173 7.70 0.41 -22.67
C ASP A 173 6.53 -0.51 -23.05
N SER A 174 6.67 -1.23 -24.17
CA SER A 174 5.65 -2.16 -24.66
C SER A 174 5.45 -3.40 -23.79
N THR A 175 6.28 -3.63 -22.77
CA THR A 175 6.17 -4.79 -21.85
C THR A 175 5.25 -4.52 -20.66
N PHE A 176 4.76 -3.28 -20.52
CA PHE A 176 3.89 -2.85 -19.43
C PHE A 176 2.60 -2.22 -19.97
N ASP A 177 1.46 -2.81 -19.60
CA ASP A 177 0.15 -2.54 -20.17
C ASP A 177 -0.72 -1.59 -19.32
N ILE A 178 -0.24 -1.19 -18.14
CA ILE A 178 -0.97 -0.27 -17.25
C ILE A 178 -0.65 1.17 -17.67
N LYS A 179 -1.69 1.97 -17.88
CA LYS A 179 -1.53 3.39 -18.23
C LYS A 179 -1.15 4.19 -16.99
N VAL A 180 -0.03 4.91 -17.06
CA VAL A 180 0.40 5.86 -16.02
C VAL A 180 0.32 7.26 -16.62
N LEU A 181 -0.75 7.99 -16.29
CA LEU A 181 -1.03 9.29 -16.89
C LEU A 181 -0.79 10.40 -15.86
N PRO A 182 -0.14 11.51 -16.25
CA PRO A 182 0.05 12.64 -15.35
C PRO A 182 -1.23 13.46 -15.19
N SER A 183 -1.43 14.04 -14.01
CA SER A 183 -2.52 14.98 -13.71
C SER A 183 -1.95 16.30 -13.21
N TRP A 184 -2.45 17.40 -13.78
CA TRP A 184 -1.97 18.76 -13.55
C TRP A 184 -2.35 19.29 -12.16
N ARG A 185 -1.36 19.59 -11.31
CA ARG A 185 -1.56 20.20 -9.98
C ARG A 185 -0.79 21.52 -9.80
N PRO A 186 -1.40 22.67 -10.12
CA PRO A 186 -0.71 23.96 -10.17
C PRO A 186 -0.73 24.73 -8.84
N ASP A 187 -0.74 24.04 -7.70
CA ASP A 187 -0.95 24.68 -6.39
C ASP A 187 0.01 25.86 -6.12
N LYS A 188 1.31 25.72 -6.48
CA LYS A 188 2.34 26.76 -6.29
C LYS A 188 2.24 27.95 -7.24
N ALA A 189 1.49 27.83 -8.33
CA ALA A 189 1.30 28.93 -9.27
C ALA A 189 0.31 29.98 -8.72
N PHE A 190 -0.50 29.60 -7.73
CA PHE A 190 -1.58 30.43 -7.18
C PHE A 190 -1.44 30.74 -5.68
N ASN A 191 -0.56 30.05 -4.93
CA ASN A 191 -0.34 30.20 -3.49
C ASN A 191 1.10 30.57 -3.16
#